data_AF-A0A7I8CVJ5-F1
#
_entry.id   AF-A0A7I8CVJ5-F1
#
_cell.length_a   1.000
_cell.length_b   1.000
_cell.length_c   1.000
_cell.angle_alpha   90.00
_cell.angle_beta   90.00
_cell.angle_gamma   90.00
#
_symmetry.space_group_name_H-M   'P 1'
#
loop_
_entity.id
_entity.type
_entity.pdbx_description
1 polymer ?
#
loop_
_entity_poly.entity_id
_entity_poly.type
_entity_poly.pdbx_seq_one_letter_code
_entity_poly.pdbx_strand_id
1 'polypeptide(L)'
;MTAILDRLPRTGDLKAEFGALRGEVRRTGRFGSMVGSSQAMQAVYDQISRVATTALSVMLVGKSGTGKEVAAQTIHQMSARHKRKLIALNCGAISPKLIESKMFGHERGTFTGADRQHIGYFERANGGTLFFWTRSPVELQVKLLRVLETGLFMRVGTAREIVTDVRVIVTRCGRSPCMRRCPS
;
A
#
# COMPACT_ATOMS: atom_id res chain seq x y z
N MET A 1 18.64 10.96 -34.28
CA MET A 1 18.34 9.80 -33.41
C MET A 1 18.34 10.32 -31.98
N THR A 2 17.37 11.21 -31.72
CA THR A 2 17.45 12.26 -30.69
C THR A 2 16.09 12.28 -29.98
N ALA A 3 16.12 12.43 -28.65
CA ALA A 3 14.96 12.58 -27.74
C ALA A 3 14.41 11.31 -27.06
N ILE A 4 15.14 10.76 -26.07
CA ILE A 4 14.56 9.96 -24.96
C ILE A 4 15.22 10.31 -23.62
N LEU A 5 15.53 11.59 -23.36
CA LEU A 5 16.08 12.03 -22.07
C LEU A 5 15.45 13.34 -21.54
N ASP A 6 14.17 13.61 -21.86
CA ASP A 6 13.53 14.90 -21.55
C ASP A 6 12.38 14.83 -20.53
N ARG A 7 12.28 13.78 -19.70
CA ARG A 7 11.20 13.67 -18.69
C ARG A 7 11.61 13.09 -17.34
N LEU A 8 12.83 13.35 -16.88
CA LEU A 8 13.12 13.27 -15.46
C LEU A 8 12.81 14.65 -14.85
N PRO A 9 11.76 14.80 -14.01
CA PRO A 9 11.50 16.07 -13.34
C PRO A 9 12.75 16.45 -12.55
N ARG A 10 13.23 17.66 -12.80
CA ARG A 10 14.44 18.20 -12.20
C ARG A 10 14.26 18.14 -10.68
N THR A 11 15.31 17.74 -9.96
CA THR A 11 15.35 17.65 -8.49
C THR A 11 14.99 18.98 -7.79
N GLY A 12 14.95 20.10 -8.52
CA GLY A 12 14.48 21.41 -8.05
C GLY A 12 12.95 21.54 -7.96
N ASP A 13 12.19 20.95 -8.89
CA ASP A 13 10.73 21.09 -8.96
C ASP A 13 10.06 20.34 -7.80
N LEU A 14 10.58 19.16 -7.44
CA LEU A 14 10.12 18.40 -6.27
C LEU A 14 10.31 19.17 -4.95
N LYS A 15 11.37 19.98 -4.84
CA LYS A 15 11.63 20.78 -3.62
C LYS A 15 10.66 21.97 -3.52
N ALA A 16 10.28 22.57 -4.65
CA ALA A 16 9.36 23.69 -4.70
C ALA A 16 7.91 23.26 -4.38
N GLU A 17 7.44 22.15 -4.94
CA GLU A 17 6.14 21.55 -4.56
C GLU A 17 6.10 21.18 -3.07
N PHE A 18 7.21 20.64 -2.54
CA PHE A 18 7.37 20.38 -1.11
C PHE A 18 7.22 21.64 -0.25
N GLY A 19 7.80 22.75 -0.69
CA GLY A 19 7.71 24.04 0.00
C GLY A 19 6.29 24.61 0.00
N ALA A 20 5.59 24.50 -1.13
CA ALA A 20 4.20 24.95 -1.26
C ALA A 20 3.25 24.11 -0.39
N LEU A 21 3.36 22.78 -0.42
CA LEU A 21 2.58 21.89 0.45
C LEU A 21 2.84 22.21 1.93
N ARG A 22 4.10 22.45 2.32
CA ARG A 22 4.45 22.84 3.69
C ARG A 22 3.77 24.13 4.14
N GLY A 23 3.66 25.11 3.24
CA GLY A 23 2.96 26.37 3.52
C GLY A 23 1.46 26.17 3.77
N GLU A 24 0.83 25.32 2.96
CA GLU A 24 -0.61 25.04 3.05
C GLU A 24 -0.97 24.22 4.30
N VAL A 25 -0.13 23.25 4.64
CA VAL A 25 -0.26 22.42 5.86
C VAL A 25 -0.13 23.27 7.11
N ARG A 26 0.80 24.24 7.11
CA ARG A 26 0.97 25.17 8.24
C ARG A 26 -0.21 26.11 8.42
N ARG A 27 -0.89 26.51 7.33
CA ARG A 27 -2.08 27.38 7.39
C ARG A 27 -3.35 26.64 7.75
N THR A 28 -3.58 25.45 7.17
CA THR A 28 -4.86 24.75 7.26
C THR A 28 -4.84 23.57 8.22
N GLY A 29 -3.66 23.07 8.59
CA GLY A 29 -3.50 21.82 9.32
C GLY A 29 -3.90 20.58 8.51
N ARG A 30 -4.08 20.70 7.19
CA ARG A 30 -4.49 19.61 6.30
C ARG A 30 -3.33 19.18 5.41
N PHE A 31 -3.15 17.87 5.26
CA PHE A 31 -2.18 17.29 4.34
C PHE A 31 -2.87 16.15 3.58
N GLY A 32 -3.29 16.43 2.34
CA GLY A 32 -4.19 15.55 1.61
C GLY A 32 -5.50 15.36 2.38
N SER A 33 -5.87 14.11 2.67
CA SER A 33 -7.04 13.76 3.48
C SER A 33 -6.78 13.75 4.99
N MET A 34 -5.54 13.89 5.44
CA MET A 34 -5.19 13.92 6.87
C MET A 34 -5.39 15.32 7.47
N VAL A 35 -5.83 15.36 8.73
CA VAL A 35 -6.04 16.58 9.51
C VAL A 35 -5.24 16.50 10.81
N GLY A 36 -4.48 17.55 11.11
CA GLY A 36 -3.68 17.68 12.33
C GLY A 36 -2.64 18.77 12.19
N SER A 37 -2.62 19.72 13.14
CA SER A 37 -1.74 20.89 13.14
C SER A 37 -0.53 20.77 14.08
N SER A 38 -0.44 19.69 14.88
CA SER A 38 0.64 19.51 15.86
C SER A 38 2.00 19.33 15.19
N GLN A 39 3.07 19.69 15.90
CA GLN A 39 4.44 19.54 15.40
C GLN A 39 4.80 18.07 15.08
N ALA A 40 4.28 17.13 15.86
CA ALA A 40 4.44 15.70 15.60
C ALA A 40 3.77 15.28 14.28
N MET A 41 2.59 15.83 13.96
CA MET A 41 1.92 15.57 12.69
C MET A 41 2.66 16.20 11.51
N GLN A 42 3.25 17.38 11.68
CA GLN A 42 4.09 17.98 10.64
C GLN A 42 5.29 17.10 10.29
N ALA A 43 5.93 16.46 11.28
CA ALA A 43 7.00 15.49 11.04
C ALA A 43 6.51 14.25 10.26
N VAL A 44 5.30 13.76 10.56
CA VAL A 44 4.67 12.65 9.81
C VAL A 44 4.38 13.05 8.37
N TYR A 45 3.87 14.26 8.13
CA TYR A 45 3.63 14.77 6.77
C TYR A 45 4.91 14.91 5.97
N ASP A 46 6.00 15.37 6.59
CA ASP A 46 7.33 15.43 5.97
C ASP A 46 7.87 14.03 5.60
N GLN A 47 7.58 13.01 6.41
CA GLN A 47 7.95 11.62 6.07
C GLN A 47 7.09 11.07 4.94
N ILE A 48 5.78 11.33 4.97
CA ILE A 48 4.83 10.85 3.97
C ILE A 48 5.14 11.46 2.60
N SER A 49 5.37 12.76 2.53
CA SER A 49 5.73 13.44 1.28
C SER A 49 7.01 12.87 0.66
N ARG A 50 8.03 12.53 1.47
CA ARG A 50 9.27 11.92 0.96
C ARG A 50 9.00 10.54 0.41
N VAL A 51 8.34 9.68 1.19
CA VAL A 51 8.11 8.29 0.78
C VAL A 51 7.13 8.19 -0.37
N ALA A 52 6.14 9.08 -0.48
CA ALA A 52 5.13 9.06 -1.53
C ALA A 52 5.74 9.14 -2.93
N THR A 53 6.79 9.95 -3.11
CA THR A 53 7.51 10.12 -4.39
C THR A 53 8.31 8.88 -4.82
N THR A 54 8.57 7.95 -3.90
CA THR A 54 9.33 6.72 -4.17
C THR A 54 8.41 5.55 -4.54
N ALA A 55 8.96 4.55 -5.22
CA ALA A 55 8.28 3.28 -5.48
C ALA A 55 8.37 2.28 -4.31
N LEU A 56 9.02 2.66 -3.20
CA LEU A 56 9.31 1.75 -2.09
C LEU A 56 8.03 1.33 -1.34
N SER A 57 8.09 0.10 -0.82
CA SER A 57 7.09 -0.43 0.11
C SER A 57 7.10 0.34 1.42
N VAL A 58 5.92 0.60 1.98
CA VAL A 58 5.77 1.46 3.16
C VAL A 58 5.09 0.69 4.29
N MET A 59 5.63 0.80 5.51
CA MET A 59 4.99 0.26 6.71
C MET A 59 4.51 1.39 7.63
N LEU A 60 3.21 1.43 7.88
CA LEU A 60 2.57 2.38 8.77
C LEU A 60 2.41 1.78 10.17
N VAL A 61 3.14 2.32 11.15
CA VAL A 61 3.14 1.79 12.53
C VAL A 61 2.34 2.69 13.46
N GLY A 62 1.64 2.10 14.43
CA GLY A 62 1.07 2.82 15.58
C GLY A 62 -0.24 2.22 16.09
N LYS A 63 -0.95 2.92 16.97
CA LYS A 63 -2.16 2.39 17.63
C LYS A 63 -3.35 2.26 16.67
N SER A 64 -4.29 1.37 17.01
CA SER A 64 -5.59 1.31 16.32
C SER A 64 -6.30 2.66 16.40
N GLY A 65 -7.02 3.04 15.34
CA GLY A 65 -7.77 4.31 15.30
C GLY A 65 -6.95 5.57 15.04
N THR A 66 -5.64 5.47 14.77
CA THR A 66 -4.77 6.65 14.51
C THR A 66 -4.77 7.13 13.05
N GLY A 67 -5.79 6.79 12.25
CA GLY A 67 -5.92 7.27 10.88
C GLY A 67 -4.93 6.68 9.86
N LYS A 68 -4.41 5.46 10.09
CA LYS A 68 -3.44 4.80 9.18
C LYS A 68 -3.98 4.56 7.77
N GLU A 69 -5.28 4.32 7.67
CA GLU A 69 -5.95 4.19 6.38
C GLU A 69 -5.90 5.51 5.58
N VAL A 70 -6.18 6.63 6.24
CA VAL A 70 -6.09 7.97 5.66
C VAL A 70 -4.65 8.29 5.23
N ALA A 71 -3.67 7.89 6.04
CA ALA A 71 -2.26 8.02 5.69
C ALA A 71 -1.88 7.19 4.45
N ALA A 72 -2.34 5.95 4.35
CA ALA A 72 -2.10 5.08 3.19
C ALA A 72 -2.71 5.66 1.91
N GLN A 73 -3.95 6.16 1.99
CA GLN A 73 -4.61 6.85 0.88
C GLN A 73 -3.83 8.10 0.46
N THR A 74 -3.36 8.89 1.41
CA THR A 74 -2.58 10.10 1.12
C THR A 74 -1.24 9.76 0.45
N ILE A 75 -0.52 8.73 0.93
CA ILE A 75 0.71 8.24 0.30
C ILE A 75 0.44 7.86 -1.17
N HIS A 76 -0.66 7.15 -1.44
CA HIS A 76 -1.01 6.76 -2.80
C HIS A 76 -1.34 7.97 -3.69
N GLN A 77 -2.17 8.89 -3.20
CA GLN A 77 -2.56 10.12 -3.92
C GLN A 77 -1.37 11.01 -4.28
N MET A 78 -0.34 11.04 -3.44
CA MET A 78 0.87 11.83 -3.66
C MET A 78 1.96 11.07 -4.43
N SER A 79 1.69 9.83 -4.84
CA SER A 79 2.66 9.02 -5.58
C SER A 79 2.55 9.19 -7.09
N ALA A 80 3.59 8.78 -7.81
CA ALA A 80 3.53 8.65 -9.27
C ALA A 80 2.40 7.70 -9.74
N ARG A 81 1.87 6.84 -8.84
CA ARG A 81 0.80 5.87 -9.12
C ARG A 81 -0.60 6.38 -8.74
N HIS A 82 -0.77 7.68 -8.45
CA HIS A 82 -2.07 8.24 -8.02
C HIS A 82 -3.24 8.04 -9.01
N LYS A 83 -2.97 7.90 -10.31
CA LYS A 83 -4.00 7.59 -11.33
C LYS A 83 -4.30 6.09 -11.45
N ARG A 84 -3.55 5.24 -10.75
CA ARG A 84 -3.65 3.78 -10.79
C ARG A 84 -4.51 3.29 -9.63
N LYS A 85 -4.87 2.02 -9.63
CA LYS A 85 -5.75 1.46 -8.61
C LYS A 85 -5.03 1.35 -7.26
N LEU A 86 -5.68 1.83 -6.21
CA LEU A 86 -5.39 1.47 -4.83
C LEU A 86 -6.38 0.38 -4.40
N ILE A 87 -5.87 -0.81 -4.09
CA ILE A 87 -6.70 -1.93 -3.60
C ILE A 87 -6.40 -2.11 -2.12
N ALA A 88 -7.37 -1.78 -1.27
CA ALA A 88 -7.31 -1.99 0.17
C ALA A 88 -7.81 -3.40 0.54
N LEU A 89 -7.05 -4.10 1.38
CA LEU A 89 -7.29 -5.47 1.76
C LEU A 89 -7.25 -5.62 3.28
N ASN A 90 -8.34 -6.17 3.82
CA ASN A 90 -8.41 -6.62 5.20
C ASN A 90 -8.20 -8.15 5.22
N CYS A 91 -6.94 -8.58 5.41
CA CYS A 91 -6.60 -10.00 5.55
C CYS A 91 -7.36 -10.70 6.69
N GLY A 92 -7.76 -9.97 7.74
CA GLY A 92 -8.53 -10.54 8.85
C GLY A 92 -9.98 -10.90 8.46
N ALA A 93 -10.52 -10.31 7.39
CA ALA A 93 -11.86 -10.61 6.90
C ALA A 93 -11.90 -11.76 5.88
N ILE A 94 -10.75 -12.25 5.42
CA ILE A 94 -10.64 -13.30 4.40
C ILE A 94 -10.24 -14.61 5.09
N SER A 95 -11.01 -15.67 4.85
CA SER A 95 -10.68 -17.00 5.36
C SER A 95 -9.29 -17.45 4.89
N PRO A 96 -8.44 -18.04 5.76
CA PRO A 96 -7.11 -18.53 5.40
C PRO A 96 -7.11 -19.48 4.20
N LYS A 97 -8.17 -20.27 4.01
CA LYS A 97 -8.31 -21.19 2.87
C LYS A 97 -8.51 -20.47 1.53
N LEU A 98 -9.08 -19.27 1.55
CA LEU A 98 -9.39 -18.49 0.35
C LEU A 98 -8.41 -17.35 0.11
N ILE A 99 -7.61 -16.96 1.11
CA ILE A 99 -6.74 -15.79 1.00
C ILE A 99 -5.73 -15.95 -0.13
N GLU A 100 -5.13 -17.13 -0.29
CA GLU A 100 -4.17 -17.38 -1.37
C GLU A 100 -4.82 -17.23 -2.75
N SER A 101 -5.95 -17.91 -2.95
CA SER A 101 -6.75 -17.86 -4.16
C SER A 101 -7.23 -16.44 -4.49
N LYS A 102 -7.59 -15.63 -3.48
CA LYS A 102 -7.97 -14.22 -3.69
C LYS A 102 -6.77 -13.31 -3.99
N MET A 103 -5.62 -13.57 -3.37
CA MET A 103 -4.41 -12.75 -3.54
C MET A 103 -3.76 -12.98 -4.90
N PHE A 104 -3.55 -14.25 -5.27
CA PHE A 104 -2.80 -14.63 -6.48
C PHE A 104 -3.69 -15.12 -7.62
N GLY A 105 -4.97 -15.43 -7.35
CA GLY A 105 -5.85 -16.02 -8.35
C GLY A 105 -5.70 -17.53 -8.43
N HIS A 106 -6.59 -18.17 -9.19
CA HIS A 106 -6.57 -19.61 -9.44
C HIS A 106 -7.08 -19.92 -10.84
N GLU A 107 -6.63 -21.04 -11.39
CA GLU A 107 -7.16 -21.60 -12.63
C GLU A 107 -8.41 -22.45 -12.37
N ARG A 108 -9.23 -22.65 -13.41
CA ARG A 108 -10.41 -23.52 -13.31
C ARG A 108 -9.97 -24.95 -12.97
N GLY A 109 -10.67 -25.61 -12.04
CA GLY A 109 -10.48 -27.02 -11.70
C GLY A 109 -9.36 -27.31 -10.70
N THR A 110 -8.73 -26.30 -10.11
CA THR A 110 -7.58 -26.50 -9.20
C THR A 110 -7.97 -26.97 -7.80
N PHE A 111 -9.22 -26.78 -7.38
CA PHE A 111 -9.79 -27.32 -6.14
C PHE A 111 -11.31 -27.40 -6.24
N THR A 112 -11.97 -28.06 -5.29
CA THR A 112 -13.43 -28.19 -5.24
C THR A 112 -14.11 -26.81 -5.09
N GLY A 113 -14.91 -26.41 -6.07
CA GLY A 113 -15.51 -25.07 -6.16
C GLY A 113 -14.73 -24.07 -7.03
N ALA A 114 -13.63 -24.48 -7.68
CA ALA A 114 -12.93 -23.68 -8.68
C ALA A 114 -13.59 -23.80 -10.07
N ASP A 115 -14.87 -23.47 -10.19
CA ASP A 115 -15.65 -23.66 -11.43
C ASP A 115 -15.21 -22.71 -12.56
N ARG A 116 -14.56 -21.59 -12.20
CA ARG A 116 -14.06 -20.58 -13.12
C ARG A 116 -12.69 -20.10 -12.68
N GLN A 117 -11.91 -19.62 -13.64
CA GLN A 117 -10.66 -18.92 -13.37
C GLN A 117 -10.94 -17.62 -12.58
N HIS A 118 -10.09 -17.31 -11.60
CA HIS A 118 -10.19 -16.08 -10.80
C HIS A 118 -8.90 -15.26 -10.91
N ILE A 119 -9.07 -13.96 -11.19
CA ILE A 119 -7.98 -13.00 -11.24
C ILE A 119 -7.73 -12.45 -9.83
N GLY A 120 -6.52 -12.68 -9.31
CA GLY A 120 -6.12 -12.28 -7.96
C GLY A 120 -5.90 -10.77 -7.79
N TYR A 121 -5.77 -10.32 -6.55
CA TYR A 121 -5.49 -8.93 -6.22
C TYR A 121 -4.15 -8.42 -6.77
N PHE A 122 -3.11 -9.24 -6.81
CA PHE A 122 -1.81 -8.84 -7.39
C PHE A 122 -1.91 -8.50 -8.87
N GLU A 123 -2.67 -9.28 -9.62
CA GLU A 123 -2.88 -9.05 -11.05
C GLU A 123 -3.77 -7.82 -11.28
N ARG A 124 -4.83 -7.66 -10.48
CA ARG A 124 -5.74 -6.49 -10.54
C ARG A 124 -5.07 -5.18 -10.12
N ALA A 125 -4.08 -5.25 -9.23
CA ALA A 125 -3.33 -4.11 -8.73
C ALA A 125 -2.08 -3.79 -9.57
N ASN A 126 -1.85 -4.49 -10.69
CA ASN A 126 -0.67 -4.28 -11.52
C ASN A 126 -0.55 -2.80 -11.96
N GLY A 127 0.63 -2.23 -11.78
CA GLY A 127 0.96 -0.80 -11.94
C GLY A 127 0.41 0.11 -10.83
N GLY A 128 -0.30 -0.43 -9.84
CA GLY A 128 -0.99 0.29 -8.77
C GLY A 128 -0.38 0.10 -7.39
N THR A 129 -1.23 0.11 -6.37
CA THR A 129 -0.83 -0.03 -4.96
C THR A 129 -1.75 -1.01 -4.23
N LEU A 130 -1.18 -1.96 -3.49
CA LEU A 130 -1.88 -2.81 -2.54
C LEU A 130 -1.70 -2.29 -1.12
N PHE A 131 -2.80 -2.11 -0.41
CA PHE A 131 -2.80 -1.68 0.97
C PHE A 131 -3.33 -2.80 1.89
N PHE A 132 -2.52 -3.21 2.86
CA PHE A 132 -2.89 -4.20 3.87
C PHE A 132 -3.25 -3.50 5.18
N TRP A 133 -4.53 -3.49 5.49
CA TRP A 133 -5.09 -2.88 6.70
C TRP A 133 -4.76 -3.70 7.97
N THR A 134 -4.61 -5.02 7.84
CA THR A 134 -4.31 -5.95 8.95
C THR A 134 -3.07 -6.76 8.65
N ARG A 135 -2.49 -7.34 9.70
CA ARG A 135 -1.41 -8.31 9.58
C ARG A 135 -1.78 -9.45 8.63
N SER A 136 -0.90 -9.75 7.69
CA SER A 136 -1.02 -10.91 6.81
C SER A 136 -0.69 -12.21 7.57
N PRO A 137 -1.33 -13.35 7.21
CA PRO A 137 -0.94 -14.67 7.68
C PRO A 137 0.50 -15.02 7.28
N VAL A 138 1.17 -15.87 8.05
CA VAL A 138 2.60 -16.24 7.82
C VAL A 138 2.76 -16.94 6.48
N GLU A 139 1.79 -17.76 6.09
CA GLU A 139 1.75 -18.50 4.84
C GLU A 139 1.75 -17.55 3.62
N LEU A 140 1.09 -16.40 3.77
CA LEU A 140 1.07 -15.36 2.74
C LEU A 140 2.38 -14.56 2.73
N GLN A 141 3.05 -14.40 3.88
CA GLN A 141 4.28 -13.61 3.99
C GLN A 141 5.42 -14.16 3.14
N VAL A 142 5.60 -15.48 3.10
CA VAL A 142 6.65 -16.10 2.28
C VAL A 142 6.44 -15.81 0.79
N LYS A 143 5.20 -15.95 0.31
CA LYS A 143 4.85 -15.67 -1.10
C LYS A 143 4.93 -14.18 -1.40
N LEU A 144 4.48 -13.32 -0.48
CA LEU A 144 4.60 -11.86 -0.57
C LEU A 144 6.05 -11.43 -0.77
N LEU A 145 6.99 -11.99 0.00
CA LEU A 145 8.41 -11.67 -0.13
C LEU A 145 8.93 -11.99 -1.54
N ARG A 146 8.59 -13.17 -2.07
CA ARG A 146 8.96 -13.52 -3.46
C ARG A 146 8.42 -12.51 -4.47
N VAL A 147 7.16 -12.08 -4.34
CA VAL A 147 6.60 -11.08 -5.27
C VAL A 147 7.28 -9.72 -5.11
N LEU A 148 7.61 -9.31 -3.88
CA LEU A 148 8.27 -8.03 -3.63
C LEU A 148 9.72 -7.99 -4.13
N GLU A 149 10.43 -9.11 -4.09
CA GLU A 149 11.81 -9.21 -4.56
C GLU A 149 11.90 -9.37 -6.07
N THR A 150 11.04 -10.21 -6.66
CA THR A 150 11.15 -10.61 -8.07
C THR A 150 10.14 -9.92 -9.00
N GLY A 151 9.05 -9.38 -8.45
CA GLY A 151 7.90 -8.93 -9.23
C GLY A 151 7.12 -10.07 -9.88
N LEU A 152 7.36 -11.33 -9.49
CA LEU A 152 6.76 -12.51 -10.10
C LEU A 152 5.89 -13.27 -9.09
N PHE A 153 4.77 -13.78 -9.58
CA PHE A 153 3.92 -14.72 -8.84
C PHE A 153 3.30 -15.77 -9.77
N MET A 154 2.72 -16.82 -9.19
CA MET A 154 2.00 -17.86 -9.92
C MET A 154 0.56 -17.94 -9.40
N ARG A 155 -0.40 -18.23 -10.27
CA ARG A 155 -1.77 -18.56 -9.85
C ARG A 155 -1.78 -19.93 -9.18
N VAL A 156 -2.74 -20.16 -8.29
CA VAL A 156 -2.93 -21.48 -7.67
C VAL A 156 -3.23 -22.49 -8.78
N GLY A 157 -2.47 -23.60 -8.78
CA GLY A 157 -2.62 -24.71 -9.72
C GLY A 157 -2.05 -24.49 -11.12
N THR A 158 -1.25 -23.45 -11.33
CA THR A 158 -0.40 -23.32 -12.53
C THR A 158 1.05 -23.09 -12.14
N ALA A 159 1.98 -23.49 -13.01
CA ALA A 159 3.40 -23.16 -12.90
C ALA A 159 3.78 -21.93 -13.74
N ARG A 160 2.81 -21.27 -14.38
CA ARG A 160 3.05 -20.08 -15.19
C ARG A 160 3.34 -18.87 -14.30
N GLU A 161 4.52 -18.30 -14.47
CA GLU A 161 4.90 -17.05 -13.82
C GLU A 161 4.22 -15.84 -14.49
N ILE A 162 3.76 -14.91 -13.66
CA ILE A 162 3.08 -13.68 -14.05
C ILE A 162 3.85 -12.51 -13.45
N VAL A 163 4.23 -11.56 -14.29
CA VAL A 163 4.89 -10.32 -13.89
C VAL A 163 3.85 -9.34 -13.35
N THR A 164 4.14 -8.73 -12.21
CA THR A 164 3.33 -7.65 -11.63
C THR A 164 4.20 -6.59 -11.00
N ASP A 165 3.87 -5.33 -11.26
CA ASP A 165 4.48 -4.18 -10.61
C ASP A 165 3.49 -3.58 -9.61
N VAL A 166 3.64 -3.92 -8.33
CA VAL A 166 2.73 -3.45 -7.28
C VAL A 166 3.49 -2.84 -6.12
N ARG A 167 3.12 -1.61 -5.78
CA ARG A 167 3.59 -0.95 -4.57
C ARG A 167 2.82 -1.49 -3.37
N VAL A 168 3.50 -1.86 -2.30
CA VAL A 168 2.84 -2.40 -1.11
C VAL A 168 2.89 -1.41 0.05
N ILE A 169 1.74 -1.15 0.65
CA ILE A 169 1.62 -0.41 1.91
C ILE A 169 1.03 -1.36 2.95
N VAL A 170 1.69 -1.54 4.08
CA VAL A 170 1.20 -2.39 5.18
C VAL A 170 0.98 -1.56 6.43
N THR A 171 -0.02 -1.90 7.23
CA THR A 171 -0.11 -1.37 8.59
C THR A 171 0.38 -2.38 9.63
N ARG A 172 0.96 -1.84 10.70
CA ARG A 172 1.28 -2.59 11.91
C ARG A 172 0.66 -1.89 13.11
N CYS A 173 -0.26 -2.58 13.78
CA CYS A 173 -0.71 -2.16 15.10
C CYS A 173 0.42 -2.43 16.12
N GLY A 174 0.89 -1.41 16.83
CA GLY A 174 1.90 -1.57 17.87
C GLY A 174 1.34 -2.32 19.08
N ARG A 175 2.03 -3.37 19.54
CA ARG A 175 1.77 -3.97 20.87
C ARG A 175 2.26 -3.00 21.94
N SER A 176 1.35 -2.18 22.45
CA SER A 176 1.35 -1.78 23.86
C SER A 176 0.24 -2.61 24.52
N PRO A 177 0.39 -3.08 25.78
CA PRO A 177 -0.69 -3.80 26.44
C PRO A 177 -1.91 -2.86 26.48
N CYS A 178 -2.98 -3.24 25.79
CA CYS A 178 -4.26 -2.58 25.92
C CYS A 178 -4.80 -2.97 27.30
N MET A 179 -4.36 -2.24 28.32
CA MET A 179 -4.92 -2.28 29.66
C MET A 179 -5.64 -0.95 29.88
N ARG A 180 -6.84 -1.05 30.47
CA ARG A 180 -7.83 0.00 30.80
C ARG A 180 -8.82 0.22 29.65
N ARG A 181 -9.97 -0.46 29.62
CA ARG A 181 -11.17 -0.20 30.48
C ARG A 181 -11.29 1.30 30.73
N CYS A 182 -12.22 1.94 30.03
CA CYS A 182 -12.87 3.14 30.54
C CYS A 182 -13.70 2.71 31.77
N PRO A 183 -13.54 3.33 32.95
CA PRO A 183 -14.67 3.61 33.79
C PRO A 183 -15.23 4.99 33.42
N SER A 184 -16.56 5.03 33.39
CA SER A 184 -17.40 6.20 33.63
C SER A 184 -16.87 7.10 34.74
#